data_AF-A0A977PLY4-F1
#
_entry.id   AF-A0A977PLY4-F1
#
_cell.length_a   1.000
_cell.length_b   1.000
_cell.length_c   1.000
_cell.angle_alpha   90.00
_cell.angle_beta   90.00
_cell.angle_gamma   90.00
#
_symmetry.space_group_name_H-M   'P 1'
#
loop_
_entity.id
_entity.type
_entity.pdbx_description
1 polymer ?
#
loop_
_entity_poly.entity_id
_entity_poly.type
_entity_poly.pdbx_seq_one_letter_code
_entity_poly.pdbx_strand_id
1 'polypeptide(L)'
;MSAQPAEDARLKSFVDSVANLRGISYVAASSEGLPYFIAGIEKENADYVSAVANSLYDRMSELTNKLGLGDTDSIKVFLNDTTRLYVFKYKDLVLVIKYDFALDRILEKFTEMLKAAKSVICYNCKTDLTFKIYRCPKCGSFNTYDSERCWSCGADLKLKTCPSCGKLILPDGSKPGFFTVLIYRLKSIFSK
;
A
#
# COMPACT_ATOMS: atom_id res chain seq x y z
N MET A 1 19.05 11.69 17.58
CA MET A 1 18.93 11.35 16.15
C MET A 1 19.12 9.84 15.94
N SER A 2 18.16 9.00 16.35
CA SER A 2 18.37 7.53 16.31
C SER A 2 17.14 6.71 15.89
N ALA A 3 16.17 7.31 15.19
CA ALA A 3 14.99 6.61 14.66
C ALA A 3 15.01 6.38 13.12
N GLN A 4 15.91 7.02 12.37
CA GLN A 4 15.96 6.96 10.89
C GLN A 4 16.07 5.54 10.28
N PRO A 5 16.89 4.60 10.80
CA PRO A 5 17.15 3.35 10.08
C PRO A 5 15.93 2.43 9.91
N ALA A 6 15.09 2.32 10.93
CA ALA A 6 13.89 1.47 10.88
C ALA A 6 12.82 2.05 9.96
N GLU A 7 12.75 3.38 9.90
CA GLU A 7 11.78 4.12 9.11
C GLU A 7 12.14 4.07 7.63
N ASP A 8 13.43 4.24 7.31
CA ASP A 8 13.95 4.08 5.95
C ASP A 8 13.76 2.65 5.44
N ALA A 9 13.97 1.64 6.30
CA ALA A 9 13.72 0.24 5.95
C ALA A 9 12.24 -0.01 5.61
N ARG A 10 11.31 0.58 6.38
CA ARG A 10 9.87 0.47 6.13
C ARG A 10 9.46 1.17 4.84
N LEU A 11 9.95 2.38 4.62
CA LEU A 11 9.70 3.14 3.39
C LEU A 11 10.25 2.39 2.17
N LYS A 12 11.47 1.87 2.26
CA LYS A 12 12.06 1.05 1.21
C LYS A 12 11.20 -0.19 0.93
N SER A 13 10.74 -0.90 1.97
CA SER A 13 9.85 -2.06 1.82
C SER A 13 8.54 -1.70 1.11
N PHE A 14 7.96 -0.53 1.42
CA PHE A 14 6.79 0.00 0.71
C PHE A 14 7.10 0.23 -0.77
N VAL A 15 8.17 0.98 -1.09
CA VAL A 15 8.56 1.30 -2.47
C VAL A 15 8.81 0.02 -3.26
N ASP A 16 9.61 -0.91 -2.73
CA ASP A 16 9.90 -2.20 -3.35
C ASP A 16 8.61 -3.01 -3.59
N SER A 17 7.71 -3.04 -2.62
CA SER A 17 6.48 -3.83 -2.72
C SER A 17 5.49 -3.23 -3.73
N VAL A 18 5.33 -1.91 -3.72
CA VAL A 18 4.47 -1.19 -4.68
C VAL A 18 5.04 -1.33 -6.09
N ALA A 19 6.32 -1.08 -6.30
CA ALA A 19 6.94 -1.14 -7.62
C ALA A 19 6.80 -2.51 -8.31
N ASN A 20 6.67 -3.59 -7.53
CA ASN A 20 6.47 -4.95 -8.04
C ASN A 20 5.00 -5.29 -8.37
N LEU A 21 4.04 -4.39 -8.12
CA LEU A 21 2.65 -4.60 -8.50
C LEU A 21 2.47 -4.42 -10.01
N ARG A 22 1.77 -5.36 -10.65
CA ARG A 22 1.36 -5.21 -12.06
C ARG A 22 0.43 -4.01 -12.21
N GLY A 23 0.80 -3.08 -13.08
CA GLY A 23 0.07 -1.83 -13.30
C GLY A 23 0.75 -0.60 -12.67
N ILE A 24 1.87 -0.77 -11.97
CA ILE A 24 2.73 0.36 -11.57
C ILE A 24 3.73 0.63 -12.68
N SER A 25 3.80 1.90 -13.11
CA SER A 25 4.85 2.36 -14.02
C SER A 25 6.11 2.75 -13.25
N TYR A 26 5.96 3.54 -12.19
CA TYR A 26 7.08 3.93 -11.33
C TYR A 26 6.63 4.36 -9.94
N VAL A 27 7.59 4.40 -9.02
CA VAL A 27 7.49 4.99 -7.68
C VAL A 27 8.71 5.86 -7.45
N ALA A 28 8.52 7.07 -6.93
CA ALA A 28 9.61 7.91 -6.43
C ALA A 28 9.23 8.48 -5.06
N ALA A 29 10.17 8.46 -4.12
CA ALA A 29 10.11 9.18 -2.86
C ALA A 29 11.21 10.25 -2.88
N SER A 30 10.88 11.47 -2.49
CA SER A 30 11.77 12.62 -2.68
C SER A 30 11.73 13.57 -1.49
N SER A 31 12.83 14.27 -1.26
CA SER A 31 12.96 15.34 -0.27
C SER A 31 13.38 16.61 -1.00
N GLU A 32 12.66 17.71 -0.82
CA GLU A 32 13.00 19.00 -1.44
C GLU A 32 13.19 18.92 -2.96
N GLY A 33 12.39 18.07 -3.62
CA GLY A 33 12.46 17.85 -5.06
C GLY A 33 13.58 16.91 -5.54
N LEU A 34 14.43 16.39 -4.64
CA LEU A 34 15.49 15.43 -4.98
C LEU A 34 15.05 13.99 -4.67
N PRO A 35 15.22 13.03 -5.60
CA PRO A 35 14.83 11.65 -5.37
C PRO A 35 15.73 10.96 -4.34
N TYR A 36 15.08 10.26 -3.41
CA TYR A 36 15.72 9.46 -2.35
C TYR A 36 15.58 7.96 -2.62
N PHE A 37 14.37 7.51 -2.98
CA PHE A 37 14.11 6.15 -3.47
C PHE A 37 13.39 6.21 -4.81
N ILE A 38 13.82 5.42 -5.78
CA ILE A 38 13.19 5.35 -7.11
C ILE A 38 13.08 3.90 -7.56
N ALA A 39 11.99 3.57 -8.26
CA ALA A 39 11.79 2.28 -8.89
C ALA A 39 10.97 2.43 -10.16
N GLY A 40 11.36 1.73 -11.24
CA GLY A 40 10.66 1.76 -12.53
C GLY A 40 10.86 3.02 -13.38
N ILE A 41 11.77 3.92 -12.98
CA ILE A 41 12.06 5.18 -13.67
C ILE A 41 13.56 5.45 -13.69
N GLU A 42 14.06 6.02 -14.79
CA GLU A 42 15.45 6.47 -14.91
C GLU A 42 15.71 7.69 -14.03
N LYS A 43 16.95 7.84 -13.55
CA LYS A 43 17.31 8.88 -12.58
C LYS A 43 16.96 10.30 -13.05
N GLU A 44 17.30 10.66 -14.28
CA GLU A 44 17.03 11.99 -14.85
C GLU A 44 15.53 12.32 -14.86
N ASN A 45 14.70 11.35 -15.26
CA ASN A 45 13.25 11.47 -15.23
C ASN A 45 12.72 11.52 -13.79
N ALA A 46 13.36 10.81 -12.87
CA ALA A 46 12.98 10.83 -11.46
C ALA A 46 13.28 12.17 -10.78
N ASP A 47 14.37 12.85 -11.15
CA ASP A 47 14.68 14.21 -10.69
C ASP A 47 13.55 15.17 -11.10
N TYR A 48 13.16 15.13 -12.37
CA TYR A 48 12.07 15.96 -12.88
C TYR A 48 10.73 15.67 -12.19
N VAL A 49 10.34 14.40 -12.11
CA VAL A 49 9.07 13.99 -11.47
C VAL A 49 9.06 14.35 -9.98
N SER A 50 10.19 14.22 -9.29
CA SER A 50 10.33 14.61 -7.88
C SER A 50 10.14 16.11 -7.70
N ALA A 51 10.81 16.94 -8.50
CA ALA A 51 10.67 18.40 -8.43
C ALA A 51 9.22 18.84 -8.68
N VAL A 52 8.57 18.29 -9.70
CA VAL A 52 7.16 18.60 -10.01
C VAL A 52 6.22 18.14 -8.90
N ALA A 53 6.40 16.92 -8.36
CA ALA A 53 5.56 16.38 -7.31
C ALA A 53 5.65 17.19 -6.01
N ASN A 54 6.85 17.64 -5.62
CA ASN A 54 7.03 18.49 -4.44
C ASN A 54 6.34 19.85 -4.63
N SER A 55 6.61 20.53 -5.74
CA SER A 55 5.99 21.81 -6.07
C SER A 55 4.46 21.72 -6.09
N LEU A 56 3.91 20.67 -6.70
CA LEU A 56 2.48 20.40 -6.71
C LEU A 56 1.94 20.20 -5.28
N TYR A 57 2.61 19.39 -4.46
CA TYR A 57 2.15 19.12 -3.10
C TYR A 57 2.17 20.36 -2.22
N ASP A 58 3.25 21.14 -2.27
CA ASP A 58 3.40 22.37 -1.49
C ASP A 58 2.35 23.39 -1.89
N ARG A 59 2.13 23.58 -3.20
CA ARG A 59 1.13 24.53 -3.69
C ARG A 59 -0.29 24.14 -3.31
N MET A 60 -0.61 22.84 -3.40
CA MET A 60 -1.92 22.35 -2.97
C MET A 60 -2.10 22.48 -1.46
N SER A 61 -1.06 22.20 -0.67
CA SER A 61 -1.08 22.36 0.80
C SER A 61 -1.22 23.82 1.23
N GLU A 62 -0.58 24.74 0.53
CA GLU A 62 -0.76 26.18 0.73
C GLU A 62 -2.22 26.58 0.45
N LEU A 63 -2.77 26.09 -0.67
CA LEU A 63 -4.13 26.42 -1.11
C LEU A 63 -5.19 25.86 -0.15
N THR A 64 -5.10 24.59 0.23
CA THR A 64 -6.05 23.96 1.16
C THR A 64 -6.06 24.66 2.51
N ASN A 65 -4.89 25.02 3.03
CA ASN A 65 -4.77 25.81 4.26
C ASN A 65 -5.38 27.21 4.12
N LYS A 66 -5.10 27.93 3.03
CA LYS A 66 -5.69 29.27 2.76
C LYS A 66 -7.20 29.23 2.64
N LEU A 67 -7.76 28.15 2.12
CA LEU A 67 -9.20 27.94 1.97
C LEU A 67 -9.87 27.35 3.21
N GLY A 68 -9.12 27.03 4.27
CA GLY A 68 -9.66 26.40 5.49
C GLY A 68 -10.14 24.96 5.28
N LEU A 69 -9.58 24.24 4.31
CA LEU A 69 -9.90 22.83 4.02
C LEU A 69 -9.11 21.84 4.89
N GLY A 70 -8.15 22.33 5.67
CA GLY A 70 -7.23 21.53 6.48
C GLY A 70 -5.99 21.07 5.71
N ASP A 71 -5.26 20.13 6.31
CA ASP A 71 -4.03 19.60 5.72
C ASP A 71 -4.32 18.72 4.50
N THR A 72 -3.52 18.90 3.45
CA THR A 72 -3.54 17.99 2.30
C THR A 72 -3.07 16.61 2.75
N ASP A 73 -3.92 15.59 2.61
CA ASP A 73 -3.54 14.20 2.88
C ASP A 73 -2.83 13.56 1.68
N SER A 74 -3.40 13.74 0.49
CA SER A 74 -2.89 13.21 -0.77
C SER A 74 -3.56 13.90 -1.98
N ILE A 75 -2.95 13.74 -3.15
CA ILE A 75 -3.36 14.33 -4.43
C ILE A 75 -3.41 13.22 -5.47
N LYS A 76 -4.48 13.18 -6.27
CA LYS A 76 -4.62 12.28 -7.42
C LYS A 76 -4.74 13.09 -8.69
N VAL A 77 -3.86 12.85 -9.66
CA VAL A 77 -3.92 13.44 -11.00
C VAL A 77 -4.40 12.35 -11.96
N PHE A 78 -5.45 12.65 -12.72
CA PHE A 78 -6.05 11.74 -13.69
C PHE A 78 -5.46 12.02 -15.07
N LEU A 79 -4.86 11.01 -15.69
CA LEU A 79 -4.25 11.10 -17.02
C LEU A 79 -5.18 10.48 -18.08
N ASN A 80 -4.88 10.71 -19.35
CA ASN A 80 -5.79 10.41 -20.47
C ASN A 80 -5.98 8.90 -20.76
N ASP A 81 -5.11 8.04 -20.21
CA ASP A 81 -4.92 6.65 -20.62
C ASP A 81 -5.19 5.66 -19.48
N THR A 82 -6.19 5.94 -18.64
CA THR A 82 -6.55 5.18 -17.42
C THR A 82 -5.48 5.17 -16.33
N THR A 83 -4.33 5.81 -16.58
CA THR A 83 -3.28 5.98 -15.60
C THR A 83 -3.54 7.18 -14.71
N ARG A 84 -2.94 7.13 -13.52
CA ARG A 84 -3.05 8.16 -12.49
C ARG A 84 -1.67 8.42 -11.89
N LEU A 85 -1.48 9.64 -11.40
CA LEU A 85 -0.42 9.94 -10.45
C LEU A 85 -1.05 10.06 -9.07
N TYR A 86 -0.49 9.34 -8.10
CA TYR A 86 -0.85 9.47 -6.70
C TYR A 86 0.33 10.08 -5.96
N VAL A 87 0.12 11.28 -5.41
CA VAL A 87 1.12 12.06 -4.70
C VAL A 87 0.68 12.19 -3.25
N PHE A 88 1.55 11.88 -2.29
CA PHE A 88 1.24 12.04 -0.87
C PHE A 88 2.51 12.30 -0.07
N LYS A 89 2.35 12.94 1.09
CA LYS A 89 3.46 13.17 2.02
C LYS A 89 3.55 12.04 3.04
N TYR A 90 4.78 11.63 3.32
CA TYR A 90 5.13 10.75 4.43
C TYR A 90 6.32 11.37 5.15
N LYS A 91 6.05 11.99 6.30
CA LYS A 91 7.02 12.80 7.05
C LYS A 91 7.54 13.94 6.18
N ASP A 92 8.84 14.08 6.01
CA ASP A 92 9.45 15.13 5.20
C ASP A 92 9.60 14.75 3.72
N LEU A 93 9.11 13.56 3.34
CA LEU A 93 9.20 13.06 1.97
C LEU A 93 7.89 13.19 1.22
N VAL A 94 7.97 13.54 -0.05
CA VAL A 94 6.88 13.48 -1.02
C VAL A 94 7.06 12.23 -1.87
N LEU A 95 6.05 11.36 -1.82
CA LEU A 95 5.96 10.17 -2.66
C LEU A 95 5.08 10.45 -3.87
N VAL A 96 5.47 9.89 -5.01
CA VAL A 96 4.70 9.90 -6.25
C VAL A 96 4.72 8.52 -6.87
N ILE A 97 3.53 8.04 -7.25
CA ILE A 97 3.31 6.73 -7.86
C ILE A 97 2.55 6.94 -9.16
N LYS A 98 3.07 6.45 -10.28
CA LYS A 98 2.33 6.37 -11.54
C LYS A 98 1.78 4.96 -11.72
N TYR A 99 0.47 4.84 -11.92
CA TYR A 99 -0.23 3.55 -11.87
C TYR A 99 -1.51 3.51 -12.69
N ASP A 100 -1.98 2.29 -12.99
CA ASP A 100 -3.30 1.98 -13.54
C ASP A 100 -4.41 2.11 -12.48
N PHE A 101 -5.54 2.74 -12.82
CA PHE A 101 -6.64 2.99 -11.88
C PHE A 101 -7.19 1.75 -11.14
N ALA A 102 -6.99 0.54 -11.67
CA ALA A 102 -7.39 -0.69 -11.01
C ALA A 102 -6.70 -0.89 -9.64
N LEU A 103 -5.58 -0.20 -9.39
CA LEU A 103 -4.81 -0.29 -8.14
C LEU A 103 -5.20 0.77 -7.10
N ASP A 104 -6.13 1.69 -7.38
CA ASP A 104 -6.48 2.81 -6.48
C ASP A 104 -6.67 2.37 -5.03
N ARG A 105 -7.56 1.40 -4.80
CA ARG A 105 -7.89 0.94 -3.45
C ARG A 105 -6.72 0.26 -2.74
N ILE A 106 -5.84 -0.39 -3.50
CA ILE A 106 -4.67 -1.07 -2.95
C ILE A 106 -3.64 -0.02 -2.51
N LEU A 107 -3.39 0.99 -3.34
CA LEU A 107 -2.43 2.05 -3.04
C LEU A 107 -2.89 2.94 -1.90
N GLU A 108 -4.18 3.30 -1.85
CA GLU A 108 -4.77 4.00 -0.70
C GLU A 108 -4.52 3.20 0.58
N LYS A 109 -4.84 1.89 0.56
CA LYS A 109 -4.70 1.07 1.76
C LYS A 109 -3.24 0.87 2.19
N PHE A 110 -2.33 0.64 1.26
CA PHE A 110 -0.90 0.57 1.58
C PHE A 110 -0.38 1.91 2.12
N THR A 111 -0.88 3.03 1.62
CA THR A 111 -0.50 4.37 2.11
C THR A 111 -1.00 4.62 3.52
N GLU A 112 -2.25 4.25 3.83
CA GLU A 112 -2.77 4.24 5.20
C GLU A 112 -1.89 3.37 6.13
N MET A 113 -1.53 2.17 5.69
CA MET A 113 -0.69 1.25 6.47
C MET A 113 0.71 1.83 6.68
N LEU A 114 1.29 2.48 5.67
CA LEU A 114 2.57 3.17 5.78
C LEU A 114 2.50 4.30 6.81
N LYS A 115 1.54 5.23 6.66
CA LYS A 115 1.33 6.40 7.54
C LYS A 115 1.01 5.99 8.99
N ALA A 116 0.20 4.95 9.18
CA ALA A 116 -0.17 4.46 10.51
C ALA A 116 0.87 3.53 11.16
N ALA A 117 2.02 3.30 10.52
CA ALA A 117 3.03 2.33 10.95
C ALA A 117 2.46 0.92 11.24
N LYS A 118 1.35 0.54 10.59
CA LYS A 118 0.68 -0.74 10.80
C LYS A 118 1.46 -1.87 10.15
N SER A 119 1.75 -2.94 10.87
CA SER A 119 2.47 -4.10 10.34
C SER A 119 1.63 -5.37 10.38
N VAL A 120 1.82 -6.24 9.39
CA VAL A 120 1.18 -7.56 9.31
C VAL A 120 2.29 -8.60 9.24
N ILE A 121 2.63 -9.19 10.39
CA ILE A 121 3.74 -10.15 10.49
C ILE A 121 3.16 -11.54 10.75
N CYS A 122 3.52 -12.52 9.93
CA CYS A 122 3.06 -13.90 10.13
C CYS A 122 3.54 -14.42 11.49
N TYR A 123 2.60 -14.84 12.35
CA TYR A 123 2.94 -15.36 13.68
C TYR A 123 3.91 -16.55 13.64
N ASN A 124 3.83 -17.36 12.58
CA ASN A 124 4.55 -18.62 12.42
C ASN A 124 5.96 -18.43 11.84
N CYS A 125 6.09 -17.86 10.65
CA CYS A 125 7.38 -17.74 9.94
C CYS A 125 7.99 -16.34 9.98
N LYS A 126 7.35 -15.38 10.65
CA LYS A 126 7.80 -13.98 10.80
C LYS A 126 7.96 -13.20 9.49
N THR A 127 7.49 -13.74 8.37
CA THR A 127 7.45 -13.00 7.10
C THR A 127 6.56 -11.76 7.25
N ASP A 128 7.08 -10.63 6.75
CA ASP A 128 6.33 -9.39 6.64
C ASP A 128 5.38 -9.44 5.42
N LEU A 129 4.09 -9.26 5.70
CA LEU A 129 2.99 -9.29 4.74
C LEU A 129 2.32 -7.91 4.61
N THR A 130 2.87 -6.87 5.24
CA THR A 130 2.28 -5.53 5.35
C THR A 130 1.88 -4.97 3.98
N PHE A 131 2.78 -5.02 3.01
CA PHE A 131 2.53 -4.53 1.65
C PHE A 131 2.36 -5.68 0.64
N LYS A 132 1.82 -6.82 1.09
CA LYS A 132 1.46 -7.93 0.22
C LYS A 132 -0.01 -7.85 -0.20
N ILE A 133 -0.29 -8.33 -1.40
CA ILE A 133 -1.64 -8.49 -1.93
C ILE A 133 -2.15 -9.91 -1.71
N TYR A 134 -3.43 -10.02 -1.40
CA TYR A 134 -4.18 -11.26 -1.28
C TYR A 134 -5.26 -11.32 -2.36
N ARG A 135 -5.30 -12.41 -3.11
CA ARG A 135 -6.32 -12.63 -4.15
C ARG A 135 -7.55 -13.26 -3.53
N CYS A 136 -8.71 -12.60 -3.68
CA CYS A 136 -9.97 -13.12 -3.17
C CYS A 136 -10.30 -14.45 -3.87
N PRO A 137 -10.56 -15.55 -3.14
CA PRO A 137 -10.87 -16.85 -3.74
C PRO A 137 -12.24 -16.88 -4.41
N LYS A 138 -13.17 -15.97 -4.04
CA LYS A 138 -14.53 -15.93 -4.58
C LYS A 138 -14.64 -15.20 -5.92
N CYS A 139 -14.04 -14.01 -6.05
CA CYS A 139 -14.16 -13.19 -7.26
C CYS A 139 -12.83 -12.88 -7.96
N GLY A 140 -11.70 -13.29 -7.38
CA GLY A 140 -10.38 -13.06 -7.99
C GLY A 140 -9.80 -11.65 -7.83
N SER A 141 -10.52 -10.70 -7.22
CA SER A 141 -10.02 -9.34 -6.98
C SER A 141 -8.85 -9.31 -6.00
N PHE A 142 -7.92 -8.38 -6.19
CA PHE A 142 -6.78 -8.18 -5.28
C PHE A 142 -7.16 -7.29 -4.09
N ASN A 143 -6.82 -7.73 -2.89
CA ASN A 143 -7.04 -7.04 -1.61
C ASN A 143 -5.71 -6.91 -0.88
N THR A 144 -5.60 -6.06 0.14
CA THR A 144 -4.45 -6.07 1.05
C THR A 144 -4.54 -7.26 2.01
N TYR A 145 -3.40 -7.71 2.56
CA TYR A 145 -3.41 -8.83 3.52
C TYR A 145 -4.19 -8.54 4.82
N ASP A 146 -4.31 -7.28 5.21
CA ASP A 146 -5.06 -6.85 6.40
C ASP A 146 -6.57 -6.72 6.18
N SER A 147 -7.07 -6.92 4.95
CA SER A 147 -8.49 -6.78 4.63
C SER A 147 -9.33 -7.90 5.24
N GLU A 148 -10.33 -7.59 6.08
CA GLU A 148 -11.27 -8.58 6.64
C GLU A 148 -12.35 -9.04 5.67
N ARG A 149 -12.68 -8.22 4.67
CA ARG A 149 -13.67 -8.52 3.64
C ARG A 149 -13.15 -8.13 2.28
N CYS A 150 -13.62 -8.83 1.25
CA CYS A 150 -13.34 -8.49 -0.13
C CYS A 150 -14.07 -7.20 -0.49
N TRP A 151 -13.33 -6.17 -0.92
CA TRP A 151 -13.92 -4.88 -1.28
C TRP A 151 -14.78 -4.94 -2.55
N SER A 152 -14.60 -5.99 -3.36
CA SER A 152 -15.33 -6.19 -4.63
C SER A 152 -16.61 -7.02 -4.45
N CYS A 153 -16.55 -8.16 -3.75
CA CYS A 153 -17.69 -9.09 -3.64
C CYS A 153 -18.21 -9.32 -2.21
N GLY A 154 -17.64 -8.65 -1.21
CA GLY A 154 -18.05 -8.77 0.20
C GLY A 154 -17.70 -10.10 0.87
N ALA A 155 -16.99 -11.00 0.19
CA ALA A 155 -16.55 -12.28 0.77
C ALA A 155 -15.75 -12.08 2.07
N ASP A 156 -15.94 -12.97 3.04
CA ASP A 156 -15.17 -12.99 4.28
C ASP A 156 -13.72 -13.42 4.01
N LEU A 157 -12.77 -12.56 4.39
CA LEU A 157 -11.33 -12.75 4.23
C LEU A 157 -10.60 -12.79 5.60
N LYS A 158 -11.32 -13.07 6.70
CA LYS A 158 -10.74 -13.14 8.05
C LYS A 158 -9.67 -14.21 8.21
N LEU A 159 -9.71 -15.26 7.41
CA LEU A 159 -8.68 -16.30 7.40
C LEU A 159 -7.99 -16.31 6.05
N LYS A 160 -6.66 -16.16 6.08
CA LYS A 160 -5.81 -16.21 4.88
C LYS A 160 -4.70 -17.22 5.07
N THR A 161 -4.23 -17.78 3.97
CA THR A 161 -3.03 -18.63 3.96
C THR A 161 -1.80 -17.75 3.79
N CYS A 162 -0.84 -17.84 4.71
CA CYS A 162 0.46 -17.20 4.56
C CYS A 162 1.17 -17.77 3.31
N PRO A 163 1.66 -16.92 2.39
CA PRO A 163 2.23 -17.38 1.13
C PRO A 163 3.61 -18.03 1.32
N SER A 164 4.30 -17.73 2.43
CA SER A 164 5.65 -18.23 2.71
C SER A 164 5.65 -19.56 3.46
N CYS A 165 4.68 -19.83 4.33
CA CYS A 165 4.67 -21.04 5.15
C CYS A 165 3.37 -21.86 5.10
N GLY A 166 2.38 -21.43 4.32
CA GLY A 166 1.12 -22.15 4.14
C GLY A 166 0.19 -22.21 5.36
N LYS A 167 0.51 -21.53 6.47
CA LYS A 167 -0.33 -21.52 7.68
C LYS A 167 -1.48 -20.53 7.56
N LEU A 168 -2.61 -20.87 8.17
CA LEU A 168 -3.74 -19.95 8.31
C LEU A 168 -3.40 -18.85 9.32
N ILE A 169 -3.66 -17.60 8.94
CA ILE A 169 -3.43 -16.40 9.74
C ILE A 169 -4.66 -15.49 9.71
N LEU A 170 -4.81 -14.68 10.76
CA LEU A 170 -5.76 -13.56 10.80
C LEU A 170 -5.20 -12.35 10.02
N PRO A 171 -6.00 -11.31 9.74
CA PRO A 171 -5.57 -10.16 8.92
C PRO A 171 -4.48 -9.31 9.58
N ASP A 172 -4.34 -9.38 10.90
CA ASP A 172 -3.24 -8.79 11.66
C ASP A 172 -1.97 -9.67 11.67
N GLY A 173 -2.01 -10.85 11.05
CA GLY A 173 -0.92 -11.82 11.00
C GLY A 173 -0.89 -12.81 12.17
N SER A 174 -1.79 -12.65 13.14
CA SER A 174 -1.84 -13.48 14.35
C SER A 174 -2.37 -14.90 14.09
N LYS A 175 -2.19 -15.78 15.08
CA LYS A 175 -2.66 -17.17 15.03
C LYS A 175 -4.18 -17.21 15.20
N PRO A 176 -4.93 -17.86 14.30
CA PRO A 176 -6.36 -18.04 14.50
C PRO A 176 -6.64 -19.02 15.64
N GLY A 177 -7.72 -18.77 16.38
CA GLY A 177 -8.21 -19.69 17.40
C GLY A 177 -8.68 -21.02 16.81
N PHE A 178 -8.65 -22.08 17.62
CA PHE A 178 -9.06 -23.42 17.20
C PHE A 178 -10.48 -23.44 16.59
N PHE A 179 -11.44 -22.82 17.27
CA PHE A 179 -12.83 -22.73 16.78
C PHE A 179 -12.96 -21.97 15.46
N THR A 180 -12.17 -20.91 15.27
CA THR A 180 -12.14 -20.14 14.01
C THR A 180 -11.70 -21.02 12.84
N VAL A 181 -10.67 -21.83 13.05
CA VAL A 181 -10.19 -22.80 12.04
C VAL A 181 -11.22 -23.91 11.79
N LEU A 182 -11.85 -24.42 12.85
CA LEU A 182 -12.87 -25.46 12.74
C LEU A 182 -14.07 -24.99 11.90
N ILE A 183 -14.62 -23.81 12.22
CA ILE A 183 -15.74 -23.21 11.48
C ILE A 183 -15.37 -23.00 10.02
N TYR A 184 -14.16 -22.51 9.75
CA TYR A 184 -13.67 -22.31 8.39
C TYR A 184 -13.61 -23.62 7.59
N ARG A 185 -13.06 -24.68 8.19
CA ARG A 185 -13.01 -26.00 7.54
C ARG A 185 -14.40 -26.56 7.27
N LEU A 186 -15.32 -26.44 8.24
CA LEU A 186 -16.70 -26.87 8.04
C LEU A 186 -17.37 -26.11 6.89
N LYS A 187 -17.28 -24.78 6.86
CA LYS A 187 -17.81 -23.96 5.74
C LYS A 187 -17.21 -24.37 4.40
N SER A 188 -15.91 -24.68 4.35
CA SER A 188 -15.26 -25.11 3.10
C SER A 188 -15.72 -26.47 2.59
N ILE A 189 -16.23 -27.34 3.47
CA ILE A 189 -16.80 -28.64 3.10
C ILE A 189 -18.22 -28.47 2.55
N PHE A 190 -19.04 -27.64 3.20
CA PHE A 190 -20.46 -27.45 2.84
C PHE A 190 -20.71 -26.40 1.75
N SER A 191 -19.70 -25.63 1.35
CA SER A 191 -19.81 -24.58 0.32
C SER A 191 -19.38 -25.06 -1.08
N LYS A 192 -19.33 -26.38 -1.31
CA LYS A 192 -19.17 -26.99 -2.64
C LYS A 192 -20.51 -27.25 -3.28
#